data_AF-A0AAJ4F932-F1
#
_entry.id   AF-A0AAJ4F932-F1
#
_cell.length_a   1.000
_cell.length_b   1.000
_cell.length_c   1.000
_cell.angle_alpha   90.00
_cell.angle_beta   90.00
_cell.angle_gamma   90.00
#
_symmetry.space_group_name_H-M   'P 1'
#
loop_
_entity.id
_entity.type
_entity.pdbx_description
1 polymer ?
#
loop_
_entity_poly.entity_id
_entity_poly.type
_entity_poly.pdbx_seq_one_letter_code
_entity_poly.pdbx_strand_id
1 'polypeptide(L)' 'MDLVHSCSCCGQYEFPEEGSYEICPVCNWEDDPVQAEEPDYRGGANVMSLNEAREAFRQGRKLS' A
#
# COMPACT_ATOMS: atom_id res chain seq x y z
N MET A 1 20.86 6.52 -1.78
CA MET A 1 19.91 6.82 -2.85
C MET A 1 18.61 6.32 -2.32
N ASP A 2 17.73 7.23 -1.96
CA ASP A 2 16.39 6.89 -1.49
C ASP A 2 15.69 6.24 -2.68
N LEU A 3 15.32 4.96 -2.54
CA LEU A 3 14.77 4.20 -3.65
C LEU A 3 13.32 4.61 -3.81
N VAL A 4 13.02 5.32 -4.89
CA VAL A 4 11.65 5.64 -5.29
C VAL A 4 10.95 4.35 -5.72
N HIS A 5 9.77 4.09 -5.16
CA HIS A 5 8.97 2.91 -5.51
C HIS A 5 7.49 3.24 -5.63
N SER A 6 6.78 2.47 -6.46
CA SER A 6 5.35 2.67 -6.66
C SER A 6 4.53 2.03 -5.52
N CYS A 7 3.39 2.63 -5.20
CA CYS A 7 2.44 2.10 -4.24
C CYS A 7 2.08 0.65 -4.56
N SER A 8 2.39 -0.25 -3.62
CA SER A 8 2.21 -1.69 -3.77
C SER A 8 0.75 -2.10 -4.00
N CYS A 9 -0.20 -1.27 -3.55
CA CYS A 9 -1.63 -1.47 -3.73
C CYS A 9 -2.13 -1.01 -5.11
N CYS A 10 -2.02 0.30 -5.42
CA CYS A 10 -2.65 0.87 -6.63
C CYS A 10 -1.70 1.07 -7.81
N GLY A 11 -0.39 1.18 -7.58
CA GLY A 11 0.62 1.50 -8.59
C GLY A 11 0.50 2.89 -9.22
N GLN A 12 -0.35 3.78 -8.70
CA GLN A 12 -0.64 5.11 -9.28
C GLN A 12 0.07 6.27 -8.56
N TYR A 13 0.82 5.98 -7.50
CA TYR A 13 1.61 6.95 -6.74
C TYR A 13 3.01 6.39 -6.53
N GLU A 14 4.01 7.27 -6.55
CA GLU A 14 5.41 6.94 -6.25
C GLU A 14 5.78 7.56 -4.92
N PHE A 15 6.29 6.73 -4.00
CA PHE A 15 6.85 7.18 -2.74
C PHE A 15 8.29 7.67 -2.96
N PRO A 16 8.71 8.75 -2.29
CA PRO A 16 10.04 9.32 -2.49
C PRO A 16 11.15 8.45 -1.87
N GLU A 17 10.81 7.60 -0.90
CA GLU A 17 11.74 6.73 -0.17
C GLU A 17 11.09 5.40 0.23
N GLU A 18 11.85 4.31 0.21
CA GLU A 18 11.44 3.02 0.76
C GLU A 18 11.26 3.09 2.28
N GLY A 19 10.16 2.51 2.79
CA GLY A 19 9.87 2.51 4.22
C GLY A 19 9.53 3.90 4.75
N SER A 20 8.93 4.74 3.91
CA SER A 20 8.39 6.05 4.27
C SER A 20 7.24 5.96 5.28
N TYR A 21 6.54 4.81 5.32
CA TYR A 21 5.25 4.64 6.00
C TYR A 21 4.23 5.71 5.60
N GLU A 22 4.38 6.30 4.40
CA GLU A 22 3.48 7.31 3.89
C GLU A 22 2.17 6.67 3.41
N ILE A 23 1.08 7.43 3.52
CA ILE A 23 -0.23 7.02 3.02
C ILE A 23 -0.36 7.45 1.56
N CYS A 24 -0.63 6.50 0.68
CA CYS A 24 -0.86 6.77 -0.72
C CYS A 24 -2.08 7.70 -0.91
N PRO A 25 -1.93 8.90 -1.50
CA PRO A 25 -3.04 9.85 -1.66
C PRO A 25 -4.10 9.39 -2.68
N VAL A 26 -3.81 8.33 -3.43
CA VAL A 26 -4.72 7.77 -4.45
C VAL A 26 -5.65 6.73 -3.86
N CYS A 27 -5.09 5.71 -3.19
CA CYS A 27 -5.86 4.56 -2.70
C CYS A 27 -5.99 4.50 -1.17
N ASN A 28 -5.24 5.32 -0.44
CA ASN A 28 -5.20 5.38 1.02
C ASN A 28 -4.55 4.15 1.69
N TRP A 29 -3.71 3.41 0.95
CA TRP A 29 -2.84 2.36 1.48
C TRP A 29 -1.58 2.98 2.11
N GLU A 30 -1.21 2.56 3.31
CA GLU A 30 0.04 2.94 3.96
C GLU A 30 1.21 2.08 3.44
N ASP A 31 2.34 2.71 3.13
CA ASP A 31 3.57 2.07 2.67
C ASP A 31 4.24 1.23 3.77
N ASP A 32 3.67 0.06 4.04
CA ASP A 32 4.14 -0.87 5.06
C ASP A 32 5.01 -1.99 4.44
N PRO A 33 6.32 -2.06 4.76
CA PRO A 33 7.22 -3.08 4.21
C PRO A 33 6.83 -4.50 4.59
N VAL A 34 6.24 -4.71 5.78
CA VAL A 34 5.81 -6.04 6.24
C VAL A 34 4.68 -6.56 5.36
N GLN A 35 3.65 -5.75 5.13
CA GLN A 35 2.54 -6.11 4.24
C GLN A 35 2.93 -6.10 2.75
N ALA A 36 4.03 -5.43 2.38
CA ALA A 36 4.61 -5.54 1.05
C ALA A 36 5.33 -6.89 0.84
N GLU A 37 6.08 -7.36 1.84
CA GLU A 37 6.78 -8.66 1.83
C GLU A 37 5.83 -9.85 2.03
N GLU A 38 4.79 -9.68 2.87
CA GLU A 38 3.75 -10.67 3.16
C GLU A 38 2.35 -10.16 2.72
N PRO A 39 1.98 -10.27 1.43
CA PRO A 39 0.77 -9.64 0.88
C PRO A 39 -0.57 -10.14 1.42
N ASP A 40 -0.58 -11.26 2.15
CA ASP A 40 -1.76 -11.83 2.82
C ASP A 40 -1.80 -11.52 4.33
N TYR A 41 -0.77 -10.85 4.87
CA TYR A 41 -0.74 -10.41 6.26
C TYR A 41 -1.79 -9.31 6.51
N ARG A 42 -2.60 -9.49 7.56
CA ARG A 42 -3.71 -8.61 7.93
C ARG A 42 -3.49 -8.00 9.31
N GLY A 43 -4.08 -6.82 9.53
CA GLY A 43 -4.14 -6.20 10.85
C GLY A 43 -2.83 -5.58 11.32
N GLY A 44 -1.93 -5.26 10.39
CA GLY A 44 -0.74 -4.43 10.63
C GLY A 44 -1.08 -2.94 10.54
N ALA A 45 -0.23 -2.16 9.88
CA ALA A 45 -0.50 -0.76 9.54
C ALA A 45 -1.83 -0.60 8.78
N ASN A 46 -2.11 -1.53 7.84
CA ASN A 46 -3.37 -1.61 7.12
C ASN A 46 -4.23 -2.75 7.67
N VAL A 47 -5.53 -2.49 7.88
CA VAL A 47 -6.50 -3.51 8.36
C VAL A 47 -6.68 -4.64 7.34
N MET A 48 -6.76 -4.29 6.06
CA MET A 48 -6.78 -5.24 4.95
C MET A 48 -5.38 -5.78 4.67
N SER A 49 -5.29 -6.99 4.13
CA SER A 49 -4.04 -7.41 3.48
C SER A 49 -3.80 -6.63 2.19
N LEU A 50 -2.57 -6.66 1.68
CA LEU A 50 -2.24 -6.01 0.41
C LEU A 50 -3.05 -6.60 -0.75
N ASN A 51 -3.28 -7.92 -0.75
CA ASN A 51 -4.12 -8.56 -1.76
C ASN A 51 -5.60 -8.17 -1.65
N GLU A 52 -6.14 -8.05 -0.44
CA GLU A 52 -7.50 -7.55 -0.23
C GLU A 52 -7.64 -6.09 -0.67
N ALA A 53 -6.65 -5.25 -0.35
CA ALA A 53 -6.61 -3.86 -0.74
C ALA A 53 -6.54 -3.67 -2.26
N ARG A 54 -5.71 -4.46 -2.96
CA ARG A 54 -5.65 -4.50 -4.43
C ARG A 54 -7.01 -4.81 -5.04
N GLU A 55 -7.71 -5.81 -4.50
CA GLU A 55 -9.04 -6.17 -4.99
C GLU A 55 -10.09 -5.09 -4.69
N ALA A 56 -10.09 -4.55 -3.47
CA ALA A 56 -10.99 -3.45 -3.10
C ALA A 56 -10.76 -2.21 -3.99
N PHE A 57 -9.51 -1.88 -4.31
CA PHE A 57 -9.17 -0.77 -5.20
C PHE A 57 -9.65 -1.02 -6.64
N ARG A 58 -9.49 -2.24 -7.18
CA ARG A 58 -10.05 -2.62 -8.49
C ARG A 58 -11.57 -2.49 -8.55
N GLN A 59 -12.25 -2.68 -7.42
CA GLN A 59 -13.69 -2.49 -7.27
C GLN A 59 -14.10 -1.01 -7.06
N GLY A 60 -13.15 -0.07 -7.12
CA GLY A 60 -13.40 1.37 -6.98
C GLY A 60 -13.61 1.83 -5.55
N ARG A 61 -13.19 1.05 -4.54
CA ARG A 61 -13.29 1.43 -3.14
C ARG A 61 -12.04 2.20 -2.72
N LYS A 62 -12.23 3.25 -1.92
CA LYS A 62 -11.13 3.85 -1.15
C LYS A 62 -10.86 2.97 0.08
N LEU A 63 -9.59 2.77 0.39
CA LEU A 63 -9.17 2.01 1.54
C LEU A 63 -9.26 2.91 2.79
N SER A 64 -9.50 2.33 3.96
CA SER A 64 -9.63 3.05 5.23
C SER A 64 -8.92 2.30 6.33
#